data_AF-A0A2T4X733-F1
#
_entry.id   AF-A0A2T4X733-F1
#
_cell.length_a   1.000
_cell.length_b   1.000
_cell.length_c   1.000
_cell.angle_alpha   90.00
_cell.angle_beta   90.00
_cell.angle_gamma   90.00
#
_symmetry.space_group_name_H-M   'P 1'
#
loop_
_entity.id
_entity.type
_entity.pdbx_description
1 polymer ?
#
loop_
_entity_poly.entity_id
_entity_poly.type
_entity_poly.pdbx_seq_one_letter_code
_entity_poly.pdbx_strand_id
1 'polypeptide(L)'
;MANSQAAVTIVVAGATGDLGARITSALLARGAQVRALVRVGSTSARVADLRQQGATIVEVDYNNASELTAACAGGACVVSALSGLADVIVDVQTALLNAAVAAGVPRFIPSDFAIDFTKLPPGTKPQP
;
A
#
# COMPACT_ATOMS: atom_id res chain seq x y z
N MET A 1 7.57 21.88 25.81
CA MET A 1 6.58 22.13 24.75
C MET A 1 6.50 20.86 23.91
N ALA A 2 5.42 20.08 24.08
CA ALA A 2 5.23 18.84 23.35
C ALA A 2 5.09 19.18 21.86
N ASN A 3 6.00 18.68 21.03
CA ASN A 3 5.93 18.85 19.60
C ASN A 3 4.69 18.06 19.14
N SER A 4 3.59 18.76 18.88
CA SER A 4 2.41 18.20 18.25
C SER A 4 2.78 17.82 16.81
N GLN A 5 3.49 16.72 16.63
CA GLN A 5 3.53 16.05 15.34
C GLN A 5 2.09 15.62 15.07
N ALA A 6 1.42 16.34 14.18
CA ALA A 6 0.17 15.88 13.60
C ALA A 6 0.37 14.41 13.22
N ALA A 7 -0.42 13.52 13.80
CA ALA A 7 -0.20 12.10 13.66
C ALA A 7 -0.18 11.73 12.17
N VAL A 8 1.00 11.37 11.68
CA VAL A 8 1.24 11.16 10.25
C VAL A 8 0.48 9.91 9.85
N THR A 9 -0.63 10.10 9.12
CA THR A 9 -1.40 8.98 8.59
C THR A 9 -0.74 8.49 7.31
N ILE A 10 -0.27 7.26 7.34
CA ILE A 10 0.35 6.59 6.20
C ILE A 10 -0.66 5.57 5.68
N VAL A 11 -1.06 5.75 4.42
CA VAL A 11 -1.97 4.86 3.72
C VAL A 11 -1.15 3.78 3.04
N VAL A 12 -1.43 2.51 3.30
CA VAL A 12 -0.68 1.37 2.77
C VAL A 12 -1.63 0.49 1.96
N ALA A 13 -1.43 0.44 0.65
CA ALA A 13 -2.09 -0.52 -0.22
C ALA A 13 -1.30 -1.83 -0.26
N GLY A 14 -1.99 -2.98 -0.25
CA GLY A 14 -1.32 -4.28 -0.22
C GLY A 14 -0.74 -4.66 1.15
N ALA A 15 -1.26 -4.07 2.24
CA ALA A 15 -0.81 -4.35 3.60
C ALA A 15 -0.97 -5.84 4.01
N THR A 16 -1.83 -6.59 3.33
CA THR A 16 -2.03 -8.03 3.53
C THR A 16 -0.95 -8.91 2.86
N GLY A 17 -0.06 -8.33 2.06
CA GLY A 17 1.13 -9.02 1.54
C GLY A 17 2.23 -9.19 2.61
N ASP A 18 3.23 -10.04 2.35
CA ASP A 18 4.35 -10.23 3.29
C ASP A 18 5.10 -8.92 3.53
N LEU A 19 5.43 -8.20 2.45
CA LEU A 19 6.11 -6.92 2.54
C LEU A 19 5.22 -5.84 3.18
N GLY A 20 3.95 -5.75 2.74
CA GLY A 20 3.00 -4.78 3.27
C GLY A 20 2.82 -4.92 4.79
N ALA A 21 2.72 -6.15 5.29
CA ALA A 21 2.59 -6.41 6.72
C ALA A 21 3.83 -5.97 7.52
N ARG A 22 5.04 -6.21 6.98
CA ARG A 22 6.29 -5.75 7.61
C ARG A 22 6.39 -4.22 7.63
N ILE A 23 6.00 -3.56 6.54
CA ILE A 23 5.95 -2.10 6.46
C ILE A 23 4.98 -1.56 7.51
N THR A 24 3.75 -2.09 7.56
CA THR A 24 2.75 -1.68 8.54
C THR A 24 3.25 -1.86 9.98
N SER A 25 3.82 -3.01 10.31
CA SER A 25 4.38 -3.28 11.63
C SER A 25 5.49 -2.29 12.01
N ALA A 26 6.43 -2.02 11.09
CA ALA A 26 7.52 -1.07 11.32
C ALA A 26 7.03 0.38 11.48
N LEU A 27 5.98 0.77 10.76
CA LEU A 27 5.37 2.10 10.88
C LEU A 27 4.63 2.27 12.22
N LEU A 28 3.86 1.25 12.62
CA LEU A 28 3.17 1.23 13.91
C LEU A 28 4.15 1.26 15.08
N ALA A 29 5.25 0.50 15.00
CA ALA A 29 6.31 0.51 16.01
C ALA A 29 7.00 1.89 16.17
N ARG A 30 6.95 2.72 15.12
CA ARG A 30 7.48 4.11 15.14
C ARG A 30 6.43 5.14 15.56
N GLY A 31 5.23 4.71 15.94
CA GLY A 31 4.13 5.58 16.38
C GLY A 31 3.39 6.30 15.25
N ALA A 32 3.56 5.86 13.99
CA ALA A 32 2.78 6.40 12.88
C ALA A 32 1.37 5.78 12.85
N GLN A 33 0.38 6.54 12.39
CA GLN A 33 -0.96 5.99 12.15
C GLN A 33 -0.98 5.29 10.79
N VAL A 34 -1.29 4.00 10.77
CA VAL A 34 -1.34 3.24 9.52
C VAL A 34 -2.78 2.99 9.12
N ARG A 35 -3.12 3.36 7.89
CA ARG A 35 -4.37 3.03 7.22
C ARG A 35 -4.10 1.99 6.15
N ALA A 36 -4.50 0.75 6.39
CA ALA A 36 -4.32 -0.35 5.44
C ALA A 36 -5.53 -0.42 4.49
N LEU A 37 -5.27 -0.27 3.20
CA LEU A 37 -6.27 -0.51 2.16
C LEU A 37 -6.35 -2.00 1.86
N VAL A 38 -7.55 -2.55 1.97
CA VAL A 38 -7.83 -3.95 1.65
C VAL A 38 -8.95 -4.02 0.62
N ARG A 39 -8.89 -5.00 -0.28
CA ARG A 39 -9.98 -5.20 -1.23
C ARG A 39 -11.25 -5.59 -0.48
N VAL A 40 -12.40 -5.03 -0.90
CA VAL A 40 -13.72 -5.48 -0.43
C VAL A 40 -13.82 -7.01 -0.53
N GLY A 41 -14.29 -7.64 0.54
CA GLY A 41 -14.40 -9.10 0.65
C GLY A 41 -13.10 -9.83 1.03
N SER A 42 -12.00 -9.12 1.31
CA SER A 42 -10.79 -9.74 1.87
C SER A 42 -10.97 -10.04 3.36
N THR A 43 -11.34 -11.27 3.69
CA THR A 43 -11.51 -11.77 5.06
C THR A 43 -10.31 -12.60 5.53
N SER A 44 -9.11 -12.31 5.01
CA SER A 44 -7.92 -13.09 5.37
C SER A 44 -7.55 -12.89 6.83
N ALA A 45 -6.98 -13.93 7.48
CA ALA A 45 -6.45 -13.85 8.83
C ALA A 45 -5.49 -12.65 9.02
N ARG A 46 -4.75 -12.29 7.97
CA ARG A 46 -3.85 -11.12 7.96
C ARG A 46 -4.57 -9.78 8.17
N VAL A 47 -5.82 -9.62 7.73
CA VAL A 47 -6.60 -8.40 8.00
C VAL A 47 -6.91 -8.29 9.49
N ALA A 48 -7.23 -9.42 10.14
CA ALA A 48 -7.42 -9.46 11.58
C ALA A 48 -6.12 -9.15 12.33
N ASP A 49 -4.98 -9.68 11.87
CA ASP A 49 -3.67 -9.39 12.47
C ASP A 49 -3.31 -7.90 12.35
N LEU A 50 -3.56 -7.27 11.20
CA LEU A 50 -3.34 -5.84 11.01
C LEU A 50 -4.21 -4.99 11.95
N ARG A 51 -5.48 -5.38 12.13
CA ARG A 51 -6.37 -4.72 13.12
C ARG A 51 -5.83 -4.87 14.53
N GLN A 52 -5.38 -6.08 14.91
CA GLN A 52 -4.82 -6.35 16.24
C GLN A 52 -3.53 -5.56 16.49
N GLN A 53 -2.72 -5.32 15.46
CA GLN A 53 -1.53 -4.49 15.55
C GLN A 53 -1.83 -2.99 15.68
N GLY A 54 -3.09 -2.57 15.49
CA GLY A 54 -3.52 -1.18 15.60
C GLY A 54 -3.57 -0.43 14.27
N ALA A 55 -3.53 -1.12 13.13
CA ALA A 55 -3.79 -0.50 11.83
C ALA A 55 -5.30 -0.29 11.61
N THR A 56 -5.66 0.86 11.05
CA THR A 56 -7.02 1.13 10.59
C THR A 56 -7.24 0.45 9.25
N ILE A 57 -8.17 -0.49 9.16
CA ILE A 57 -8.52 -1.14 7.89
C ILE A 57 -9.57 -0.32 7.16
N VAL A 58 -9.31 -0.03 5.89
CA VAL A 58 -10.27 0.57 4.98
C VAL A 58 -10.47 -0.37 3.81
N GLU A 59 -11.71 -0.81 3.65
CA GLU A 59 -12.12 -1.65 2.53
C GLU A 59 -12.38 -0.74 1.34
N VAL A 60 -11.77 -1.06 0.19
CA VAL A 60 -11.91 -0.29 -1.04
C VAL A 60 -12.09 -1.23 -2.23
N ASP A 61 -12.93 -0.83 -3.18
CA ASP A 61 -12.85 -1.37 -4.53
C ASP A 61 -11.80 -0.58 -5.32
N TYR A 62 -10.76 -1.28 -5.80
CA TYR A 62 -9.71 -0.68 -6.61
C TYR A 62 -10.20 -0.21 -7.99
N ASN A 63 -11.38 -0.65 -8.42
CA ASN A 63 -12.05 -0.13 -9.62
C ASN A 63 -12.84 1.15 -9.35
N ASN A 64 -13.09 1.50 -8.09
CA ASN A 64 -13.84 2.69 -7.72
C ASN A 64 -12.90 3.83 -7.30
N ALA A 65 -12.63 4.73 -8.24
CA ALA A 65 -11.74 5.88 -8.03
C ALA A 65 -12.20 6.80 -6.87
N SER A 66 -13.50 6.92 -6.64
CA SER A 66 -14.04 7.77 -5.56
C SER A 66 -13.71 7.17 -4.19
N GLU A 67 -13.89 5.86 -4.02
CA GLU A 67 -13.53 5.15 -2.79
C GLU A 67 -12.02 5.21 -2.53
N LEU A 68 -11.20 4.99 -3.56
CA LEU A 68 -9.74 5.10 -3.43
C LEU A 68 -9.31 6.51 -3.02
N THR A 69 -9.92 7.54 -3.60
CA THR A 69 -9.61 8.95 -3.28
C THR A 69 -10.00 9.26 -1.83
N ALA A 70 -11.20 8.86 -1.41
CA ALA A 70 -11.65 9.01 -0.03
C ALA A 70 -10.74 8.26 0.96
N ALA A 71 -10.26 7.08 0.59
CA ALA A 71 -9.35 6.29 1.42
C ALA A 71 -7.95 6.90 1.53
N CYS A 72 -7.47 7.59 0.47
CA CYS A 72 -6.21 8.33 0.46
C CYS A 72 -6.31 9.69 1.16
N ALA A 73 -7.52 10.25 1.30
CA ALA A 73 -7.73 11.58 1.87
C ALA A 73 -7.22 11.71 3.32
N GLY A 74 -6.56 12.83 3.59
CA GLY A 74 -5.91 13.11 4.88
C GLY A 74 -4.64 12.29 5.13
N GLY A 75 -4.22 11.46 4.16
CA GLY A 75 -2.94 10.76 4.20
C GLY A 75 -1.78 11.71 3.95
N ALA A 76 -0.72 11.59 4.75
CA ALA A 76 0.54 12.28 4.52
C ALA A 76 1.42 11.55 3.50
N CYS A 77 1.22 10.25 3.33
CA CYS A 77 1.92 9.42 2.36
C CYS A 77 1.06 8.22 1.99
N VAL A 78 1.07 7.87 0.71
CA VAL A 78 0.50 6.61 0.20
C VAL A 78 1.65 5.70 -0.21
N VAL A 79 1.66 4.47 0.32
CA VAL A 79 2.64 3.42 0.03
C VAL A 79 1.92 2.29 -0.68
N SER A 80 2.37 1.94 -1.87
CA SER A 80 1.91 0.77 -2.58
C SER A 80 2.87 -0.40 -2.31
N ALA A 81 2.34 -1.48 -1.76
CA ALA A 81 3.03 -2.76 -1.55
C ALA A 81 2.28 -3.90 -2.23
N LEU A 82 1.56 -3.60 -3.32
CA LEU A 82 0.81 -4.58 -4.09
C LEU A 82 1.79 -5.54 -4.80
N SER A 83 1.57 -6.85 -4.64
CA SER A 83 2.29 -7.93 -5.35
C SER A 83 1.29 -8.72 -6.19
N GLY A 84 1.60 -8.99 -7.47
CA GLY A 84 0.67 -9.56 -8.45
C GLY A 84 1.28 -9.74 -9.85
N LEU A 85 0.48 -10.14 -10.85
CA LEU A 85 0.88 -10.25 -12.25
C LEU A 85 0.82 -8.86 -12.93
N ALA A 86 1.80 -8.57 -13.80
CA ALA A 86 2.12 -7.24 -14.31
C ALA A 86 0.91 -6.46 -14.86
N ASP A 87 0.02 -7.09 -15.62
CA ASP A 87 -1.08 -6.41 -16.29
C ASP A 87 -2.12 -5.85 -15.31
N VAL A 88 -2.45 -6.61 -14.26
CA VAL A 88 -3.39 -6.17 -13.21
C VAL A 88 -2.74 -5.15 -12.27
N ILE A 89 -1.41 -5.22 -12.10
CA ILE A 89 -0.67 -4.28 -11.26
C ILE A 89 -0.69 -2.88 -11.88
N VAL A 90 -0.46 -2.75 -13.19
CA VAL A 90 -0.35 -1.43 -13.83
C VAL A 90 -1.65 -0.64 -13.69
N ASP A 91 -2.79 -1.28 -13.96
CA ASP A 91 -4.10 -0.63 -13.86
C ASP A 91 -4.43 -0.22 -12.43
N VAL A 92 -4.21 -1.12 -11.46
CA VAL A 92 -4.51 -0.87 -10.04
C VAL A 92 -3.55 0.18 -9.45
N GLN A 93 -2.27 0.15 -9.80
CA GLN A 93 -1.32 1.17 -9.36
C GLN A 93 -1.64 2.53 -9.97
N THR A 94 -2.04 2.58 -11.24
CA THR A 94 -2.45 3.82 -11.91
C THR A 94 -3.69 4.41 -11.24
N ALA A 95 -4.68 3.58 -10.93
CA ALA A 95 -5.87 4.01 -10.19
C ALA A 95 -5.51 4.56 -8.79
N LEU A 96 -4.63 3.87 -8.06
CA LEU A 96 -4.18 4.29 -6.73
C LEU A 96 -3.37 5.59 -6.79
N LEU A 97 -2.51 5.76 -7.80
CA LEU A 97 -1.74 6.98 -8.02
C LEU A 97 -2.68 8.15 -8.30
N ASN A 98 -3.62 7.98 -9.24
CA ASN A 98 -4.60 9.00 -9.58
C ASN A 98 -5.45 9.40 -8.36
N ALA A 99 -5.84 8.41 -7.54
CA ALA A 99 -6.55 8.65 -6.30
C ALA A 99 -5.71 9.42 -5.27
N ALA A 100 -4.41 9.10 -5.13
CA ALA A 100 -3.50 9.82 -4.24
C ALA A 100 -3.30 11.27 -4.69
N VAL A 101 -3.19 11.50 -6.00
CA VAL A 101 -3.11 12.84 -6.60
C VAL A 101 -4.41 13.61 -6.37
N ALA A 102 -5.56 13.00 -6.64
CA ALA A 102 -6.88 13.61 -6.43
C ALA A 102 -7.16 13.93 -4.95
N ALA A 103 -6.65 13.10 -4.04
CA ALA A 103 -6.72 13.33 -2.60
C ALA A 103 -5.74 14.38 -2.08
N GLY A 104 -4.86 14.92 -2.93
CA GLY A 104 -3.86 15.93 -2.57
C GLY A 104 -2.74 15.40 -1.66
N VAL A 105 -2.46 14.09 -1.72
CA VAL A 105 -1.41 13.48 -0.88
C VAL A 105 -0.04 13.98 -1.36
N PRO A 106 0.83 14.50 -0.48
CA PRO A 106 2.10 15.11 -0.89
C PRO A 106 3.18 14.09 -1.28
N ARG A 107 3.01 12.79 -0.98
CA ARG A 107 3.99 11.73 -1.25
C ARG A 107 3.33 10.42 -1.64
N PHE A 108 3.81 9.82 -2.73
CA PHE A 108 3.42 8.49 -3.20
C PHE A 108 4.65 7.61 -3.37
N ILE A 109 4.65 6.42 -2.76
CA ILE A 109 5.72 5.41 -2.90
C ILE A 109 5.13 4.25 -3.72
N PRO A 110 5.55 4.06 -4.98
CA PRO A 110 5.06 2.98 -5.83
C PRO A 110 5.54 1.60 -5.34
N SER A 111 4.84 0.53 -5.75
CA SER A 111 5.25 -0.84 -5.45
C SER A 111 6.29 -1.27 -6.49
N ASP A 112 7.55 -0.86 -6.24
CA ASP A 112 8.72 -1.20 -7.05
C ASP A 112 9.63 -2.21 -6.32
N PHE A 113 9.04 -3.04 -5.45
CA PHE A 113 9.79 -3.99 -4.62
C PHE A 113 10.10 -5.32 -5.35
N ALA A 114 10.22 -5.29 -6.68
CA ALA A 114 10.60 -6.43 -7.51
C ALA A 114 11.82 -6.10 -8.38
N ILE A 115 12.93 -6.77 -8.07
CA ILE A 115 14.22 -6.95 -8.77
C ILE A 115 14.58 -5.93 -9.87
N ASP A 116 15.71 -5.24 -9.64
CA ASP A 116 16.52 -4.63 -10.69
C ASP A 116 16.82 -5.62 -11.84
N PHE A 117 16.02 -5.57 -12.91
CA PHE A 117 16.19 -6.39 -14.11
C PHE A 117 17.40 -5.95 -14.96
N THR A 118 18.11 -4.88 -14.60
CA THR A 118 19.29 -4.41 -15.36
C THR A 118 20.52 -5.31 -15.18
N LYS A 119 20.45 -6.32 -14.31
CA LYS A 119 21.49 -7.34 -14.11
C LYS A 119 21.17 -8.72 -14.68
N LEU A 120 20.16 -8.85 -15.54
CA LEU A 120 19.94 -10.10 -16.27
C LEU A 120 20.71 -10.09 -17.59
N PRO A 121 21.69 -10.99 -17.80
CA PRO A 121 22.24 -11.22 -19.12
C PRO A 121 21.12 -11.76 -20.03
N PRO A 122 21.01 -11.27 -21.29
CA PRO A 122 20.05 -11.81 -22.25
C PRO A 122 20.33 -13.29 -22.55
N GLY A 123 19.33 -14.17 -22.40
CA GLY A 123 19.32 -15.48 -23.10
C GLY A 123 19.24 -16.77 -22.29
N THR A 124 19.21 -16.78 -20.96
CA THR A 124 19.07 -18.03 -20.21
C THR A 124 17.61 -18.44 -20.02
N LYS A 125 17.13 -19.35 -20.87
CA LYS A 125 15.98 -20.22 -20.55
C LYS A 125 16.44 -21.19 -19.44
N PRO A 126 15.66 -21.43 -18.37
CA PRO A 126 15.87 -22.60 -17.55
C PRO A 126 15.46 -23.81 -18.41
N GLN A 127 16.45 -24.55 -18.89
CA GLN A 127 16.24 -25.89 -19.39
C GLN A 127 16.19 -26.84 -18.17
N PRO A 128 15.42 -27.92 -18.24
CA PRO A 128 15.19 -28.83 -17.10
C PRO A 128 16.46 -29.48 -16.56
#